data_AF-A0A0H2RQC7-F1
#
_entry.id   AF-A0A0H2RQC7-F1
#
_cell.length_a   1.000
_cell.length_b   1.000
_cell.length_c   1.000
_cell.angle_alpha   90.00
_cell.angle_beta   90.00
_cell.angle_gamma   90.00
#
_symmetry.space_group_name_H-M   'P 1'
#
loop_
_entity.id
_entity.type
_entity.pdbx_description
1 polymer ?
#
loop_
_entity_poly.entity_id
_entity_poly.type
_entity_poly.pdbx_seq_one_letter_code
_entity_poly.pdbx_strand_id
1 'polypeptide(L)' 'MSAMNAYPAGTRVYFHEASGAITYGTIESTNHNEDGTQVANIKLDGGGNHVLPVAVLVKVR' A
#
# COMPACT_ATOMS: atom_id res chain seq x y z
N MET A 1 -10.37 17.65 -12.68
CA MET A 1 -9.74 16.35 -13.04
C MET A 1 -9.68 15.53 -11.76
N SER A 2 -10.45 14.45 -11.65
CA SER A 2 -10.40 13.58 -10.48
C SER A 2 -9.03 12.90 -10.46
N ALA A 3 -8.22 13.13 -9.43
CA ALA A 3 -6.96 12.41 -9.27
C ALA A 3 -7.28 10.91 -9.19
N MET A 4 -6.93 10.17 -10.25
CA MET A 4 -7.14 8.73 -10.31
C MET A 4 -6.21 8.10 -9.27
N ASN A 5 -6.77 7.54 -8.20
CA ASN A 5 -5.98 6.86 -7.18
C ASN A 5 -5.19 5.73 -7.86
N ALA A 6 -3.86 5.84 -7.89
CA ALA A 6 -2.97 4.83 -8.51
C ALA A 6 -3.04 3.48 -7.76
N TYR A 7 -3.57 3.50 -6.55
CA TYR A 7 -3.64 2.41 -5.59
C TYR A 7 -5.07 2.19 -5.08
N PRO A 8 -6.03 1.82 -5.96
CA PRO A 8 -7.38 1.51 -5.52
C PRO A 8 -7.42 0.23 -4.67
N ALA A 9 -8.47 0.07 -3.87
CA ALA A 9 -8.73 -1.17 -3.14
C ALA A 9 -8.75 -2.38 -4.09
N GLY A 10 -8.22 -3.51 -3.64
CA GLY A 10 -8.02 -4.71 -4.45
C GLY A 10 -6.71 -4.72 -5.24
N THR A 11 -5.94 -3.62 -5.24
CA THR A 11 -4.63 -3.60 -5.90
C THR A 11 -3.62 -4.46 -5.16
N ARG A 12 -3.01 -5.40 -5.89
CA ARG A 12 -1.91 -6.22 -5.42
C ARG A 12 -0.61 -5.40 -5.38
N VAL A 13 0.08 -5.43 -4.24
CA VAL A 13 1.33 -4.69 -4.02
C VAL A 13 2.36 -5.56 -3.30
N TYR A 14 3.63 -5.14 -3.40
CA TYR A 14 4.70 -5.60 -2.53
C TYR A 14 5.52 -4.43 -2.01
N PHE A 15 6.27 -4.67 -0.94
CA PHE A 15 7.23 -3.72 -0.37
C PHE A 15 8.39 -4.47 0.28
N HIS A 16 9.48 -3.75 0.53
CA HIS A 16 10.65 -4.28 1.22
C HIS A 16 10.56 -3.98 2.71
N GLU A 17 10.69 -5.01 3.54
CA GLU A 17 10.84 -4.88 4.99
C GLU A 17 12.24 -4.35 5.35
N ALA A 18 12.40 -3.83 6.56
CA ALA A 18 13.71 -3.44 7.07
C ALA A 18 14.72 -4.60 7.11
N SER A 19 14.24 -5.85 7.20
CA SER A 19 15.06 -7.06 7.13
C SER A 19 15.58 -7.37 5.71
N GLY A 20 15.11 -6.64 4.69
CA GLY A 20 15.38 -6.91 3.27
C GLY A 20 14.44 -7.93 2.63
N ALA A 21 13.54 -8.54 3.41
CA ALA A 21 12.51 -9.44 2.89
C ALA A 21 11.49 -8.69 2.04
N ILE A 22 10.93 -9.37 1.03
CA ILE A 22 9.81 -8.84 0.24
C ILE A 22 8.51 -9.37 0.84
N THR A 23 7.65 -8.45 1.26
CA THR A 23 6.30 -8.76 1.76
C THR A 23 5.27 -8.37 0.71
N TYR A 24 4.29 -9.24 0.50
CA TYR A 24 3.18 -8.97 -0.42
C TYR A 24 1.88 -8.76 0.33
N GLY A 25 1.02 -7.90 -0.21
CA GLY A 25 -0.34 -7.69 0.29
C GLY A 25 -1.30 -7.14 -0.76
N THR A 26 -2.53 -6.88 -0.32
CA THR A 26 -3.59 -6.27 -1.13
C THR A 26 -4.07 -5.01 -0.45
N ILE A 27 -4.20 -3.92 -1.19
CA ILE A 27 -4.71 -2.67 -0.65
C ILE A 27 -6.20 -2.83 -0.29
N GLU A 28 -6.56 -2.54 0.95
CA GLU A 28 -7.95 -2.48 1.40
C GLU A 28 -8.51 -1.06 1.25
N SER A 29 -7.70 -0.06 1.58
CA SER A 29 -8.08 1.35 1.47
C SER A 29 -6.85 2.26 1.40
N THR A 30 -7.05 3.50 0.98
CA THR A 30 -6.03 4.55 1.04
C THR A 30 -6.59 5.80 1.68
N ASN A 31 -5.79 6.46 2.51
CA ASN A 31 -6.11 7.74 3.14
C ASN A 31 -5.00 8.76 2.87
N HIS A 32 -5.29 10.03 3.12
CA HIS A 32 -4.28 11.08 3.16
C HIS A 32 -4.14 11.53 4.61
N ASN A 33 -2.90 11.64 5.06
CA ASN A 33 -2.58 12.29 6.33
C ASN A 33 -2.70 13.81 6.17
N GLU A 34 -2.68 14.54 7.30
CA GLU A 34 -2.78 16.00 7.31
C GLU A 34 -1.62 16.70 6.56
N ASP A 35 -0.47 16.03 6.45
CA ASP A 35 0.70 16.49 5.69
C ASP A 35 0.58 16.24 4.17
N GLY A 36 -0.52 15.64 3.72
CA GLY A 36 -0.75 15.28 2.31
C GLY A 36 -0.15 13.94 1.90
N THR A 37 0.55 13.23 2.77
CA THR A 37 1.09 11.90 2.48
C THR A 37 -0.06 10.91 2.29
N GLN A 38 -0.13 10.28 1.12
CA GLN A 38 -1.06 9.18 0.88
C GLN A 38 -0.51 7.89 1.49
N VAL A 39 -1.31 7.25 2.35
CA VAL A 39 -1.02 5.96 2.97
C VAL A 39 -2.03 4.91 2.52
N ALA A 40 -1.60 3.66 2.43
CA ALA A 40 -2.47 2.52 2.15
C ALA A 40 -2.55 1.60 3.36
N ASN A 41 -3.77 1.15 3.68
CA ASN A 41 -3.98 -0.01 4.54
C ASN A 41 -3.93 -1.25 3.66
N ILE A 42 -3.03 -2.17 4.00
CA ILE A 42 -2.65 -3.33 3.21
C ILE A 42 -2.94 -4.57 4.03
N LYS A 43 -3.78 -5.46 3.50
CA LYS A 43 -3.94 -6.81 4.03
C LYS A 43 -2.80 -7.68 3.52
N LEU A 44 -1.98 -8.19 4.42
CA LEU A 44 -0.84 -9.02 4.08
C LEU A 44 -1.27 -10.45 3.75
N ASP A 45 -0.58 -11.11 2.84
CA ASP A 45 -0.87 -12.50 2.48
C ASP A 45 -0.56 -13.48 3.60
N GLY A 46 0.45 -13.18 4.42
CA GLY A 46 0.78 -13.93 5.64
C GLY A 46 -0.19 -13.68 6.80
N GLY A 47 -1.20 -12.84 6.59
CA GLY A 47 -2.13 -12.40 7.62
C GLY A 47 -1.69 -11.09 8.29
N GLY A 48 -2.66 -10.41 8.89
CA GLY A 48 -2.47 -9.09 9.48
C GLY A 48 -2.58 -7.94 8.48
N ASN A 49 -2.47 -6.73 9.02
CA ASN A 49 -2.60 -5.48 8.28
C ASN A 49 -1.37 -4.60 8.51
N HIS A 50 -0.98 -3.88 7.47
CA HIS A 50 0.09 -2.87 7.52
C HIS A 50 -0.41 -1.55 6.94
N VAL A 51 0.05 -0.44 7.51
CA VAL A 51 -0.19 0.91 6.98
C VAL A 51 1.14 1.49 6.54
N LEU A 52 1.27 1.78 5.25
CA LEU A 52 2.50 2.29 4.66
C LEU A 52 2.22 3.44 3.68
N PRO A 53 3.15 4.41 3.52
CA PRO A 53 3.06 5.39 2.44
C PRO A 53 3.00 4.71 1.08
N VAL A 54 2.12 5.17 0.20
CA VAL A 54 2.00 4.57 -1.15
C VAL A 54 3.28 4.69 -1.97
N ALA A 55 4.16 5.64 -1.62
CA ALA A 55 5.44 5.87 -2.27
C ALA A 55 6.45 4.73 -2.09
N VAL A 56 6.30 3.88 -1.07
CA VAL A 56 7.19 2.73 -0.84
C VAL A 56 6.62 1.41 -1.40
N LEU A 57 5.41 1.46 -1.94
CA LEU A 57 4.74 0.29 -2.51
C LEU A 57 5.08 0.14 -3.97
N VAL A 58 5.20 -1.11 -4.42
CA VAL A 58 5.29 -1.44 -5.83
C VAL A 58 4.07 -2.25 -6.24
N LYS A 59 3.37 -1.78 -7.27
CA LYS A 59 2.21 -2.47 -7.84
C LYS A 59 2.64 -3.73 -8.58
N VAL A 60 2.00 -4.85 -8.26
CA VAL A 60 2.13 -6.09 -9.03
C VAL A 60 1.21 -5.97 -10.25
N ARG A 61 1.75 -6.28 -11.44
CA ARG A 61 1.01 -6.23 -12.72
C ARG A 61 0.13 -7.46 -12.93
#